data_AF-S2YPZ2-F1
#
_entry.id   AF-S2YPZ2-F1
#
_cell.length_a   1.000
_cell.length_b   1.000
_cell.length_c   1.000
_cell.angle_alpha   90.00
_cell.angle_beta   90.00
_cell.angle_gamma   90.00
#
_symmetry.space_group_name_H-M   'P 1'
#
loop_
_entity.id
_entity.type
_entity.pdbx_description
1 polymer ?
#
loop_
_entity_poly.entity_id
_entity_poly.type
_entity_poly.pdbx_seq_one_letter_code
_entity_poly.pdbx_strand_id
1 'polypeptide(L)' 'MENNSLHIRNYNRHKEHNKRVAEFHKNHASQIANGENGNSWLAKLERYVYNKGMTLFKIVKKHLINCSF' A
#
# COMPACT_ATOMS: atom_id res chain seq x y z
N MET A 1 -33.47 1.00 -20.81
CA MET A 1 -32.35 1.95 -20.62
C MET A 1 -31.75 1.94 -19.20
N GLU A 2 -32.16 1.01 -18.32
CA GLU A 2 -31.82 1.01 -16.89
C GLU A 2 -30.50 0.26 -16.55
N ASN A 3 -30.11 -0.72 -17.36
CA ASN A 3 -28.87 -1.47 -17.15
C ASN A 3 -27.58 -0.63 -17.32
N ASN A 4 -27.61 0.40 -18.17
CA ASN A 4 -26.45 1.25 -18.42
C ASN A 4 -26.16 2.22 -17.26
N SER A 5 -27.20 2.75 -16.60
CA SER A 5 -27.04 3.69 -15.49
C SER A 5 -26.53 3.00 -14.22
N LEU A 6 -26.97 1.77 -13.95
CA LEU A 6 -26.46 0.95 -12.85
C LEU A 6 -24.99 0.57 -13.06
N HIS A 7 -24.61 0.20 -14.29
CA HIS A 7 -23.22 -0.11 -14.63
C HIS A 7 -22.29 1.10 -14.41
N ILE A 8 -22.68 2.28 -14.90
CA ILE A 8 -21.92 3.53 -14.70
C ILE A 8 -21.81 3.89 -13.21
N ARG A 9 -22.89 3.75 -12.44
CA ARG A 9 -22.89 4.04 -11.00
C ARG A 9 -21.95 3.11 -10.24
N ASN A 10 -21.99 1.81 -10.54
CA ASN A 10 -21.12 0.83 -9.89
C ASN A 10 -19.66 1.08 -10.26
N TYR A 11 -19.37 1.34 -11.53
CA TYR A 11 -18.02 1.70 -11.99
C TYR A 11 -17.45 2.90 -11.23
N ASN A 12 -18.23 3.97 -11.09
CA ASN A 12 -17.80 5.17 -10.36
C ASN A 12 -17.57 4.88 -8.87
N ARG A 13 -18.45 4.10 -8.23
CA ARG A 13 -18.28 3.70 -6.82
C ARG A 13 -17.01 2.88 -6.61
N HIS A 14 -16.72 1.92 -7.50
CA HIS A 14 -15.49 1.14 -7.43
C HIS A 14 -14.25 1.99 -7.66
N LYS A 15 -14.30 2.90 -8.64
CA LYS A 15 -13.21 3.85 -8.91
C LYS A 15 -12.90 4.72 -7.69
N GLU A 16 -13.94 5.26 -7.06
CA GLU A 16 -13.79 6.09 -5.85
C GLU A 16 -13.30 5.28 -4.64
N HIS A 17 -13.85 4.07 -4.44
CA HIS A 17 -13.37 3.15 -3.41
C HIS A 17 -11.89 2.82 -3.58
N ASN A 18 -11.47 2.48 -4.81
CA ASN A 18 -10.07 2.17 -5.11
C ASN A 18 -9.16 3.37 -4.86
N LYS A 19 -9.62 4.59 -5.18
CA LYS A 19 -8.88 5.82 -4.88
C LYS A 19 -8.68 5.99 -3.37
N ARG A 20 -9.74 5.83 -2.58
CA ARG A 20 -9.68 5.93 -1.11
C ARG A 20 -8.81 4.85 -0.49
N VAL A 21 -8.89 3.62 -0.98
CA VAL A 21 -8.05 2.50 -0.53
C VAL A 21 -6.58 2.75 -0.86
N ALA A 22 -6.27 3.26 -2.05
CA ALA A 22 -4.90 3.60 -2.41
C ALA A 22 -4.33 4.71 -1.51
N GLU A 23 -5.12 5.74 -1.21
CA GLU A 23 -4.73 6.81 -0.29
C GLU A 23 -4.55 6.30 1.14
N PHE A 24 -5.47 5.47 1.62
CA PHE A 24 -5.35 4.82 2.93
C PHE A 24 -4.06 4.00 3.03
N HIS A 25 -3.75 3.16 2.05
CA HIS A 25 -2.51 2.37 2.07
C HIS A 25 -1.25 3.23 2.06
N LYS A 26 -1.23 4.33 1.31
CA LYS A 26 -0.09 5.28 1.31
C LYS A 26 0.12 5.88 2.70
N ASN A 27 -0.95 6.38 3.31
CA ASN A 27 -0.90 7.00 4.62
C ASN A 27 -0.50 5.98 5.71
N HIS A 28 -1.09 4.80 5.66
CA HIS A 28 -0.81 3.73 6.62
C HIS A 28 0.63 3.20 6.51
N ALA A 29 1.16 3.04 5.29
CA ALA A 29 2.56 2.67 5.10
C ALA A 29 3.51 3.73 5.70
N SER A 30 3.19 5.02 5.57
CA SER A 30 3.94 6.09 6.21
C SER A 30 3.88 6.01 7.74
N GLN A 31 2.71 5.73 8.31
CA GLN A 31 2.57 5.54 9.76
C GLN A 31 3.38 4.36 10.27
N ILE A 32 3.41 3.23 9.54
CA ILE A 32 4.25 2.08 9.91
C ILE A 32 5.73 2.48 9.87
N ALA A 33 6.16 3.17 8.81
CA ALA A 33 7.56 3.61 8.66
C ALA A 33 8.01 4.57 9.77
N ASN A 34 7.14 5.49 10.19
CA ASN A 34 7.37 6.42 11.29
C ASN A 34 7.16 5.79 12.67
N GLY A 35 6.60 4.57 12.72
CA GLY A 35 6.28 3.88 13.96
C GLY A 35 5.03 4.38 14.69
N GLU A 36 4.19 5.14 13.99
CA GLU A 36 2.95 5.75 14.45
C GLU A 36 1.74 4.80 14.34
N ASN A 37 1.92 3.55 13.89
CA ASN A 37 0.85 2.55 13.77
C ASN A 37 0.41 1.93 15.13
N GLY A 38 0.85 2.49 16.25
CA GLY A 38 0.49 2.06 17.61
C GLY A 38 1.47 1.05 18.24
N ASN A 39 1.13 0.57 19.44
CA ASN A 39 2.00 -0.27 20.28
C ASN A 39 1.47 -1.70 20.55
N SER A 40 0.36 -2.07 19.91
CA SER A 40 -0.21 -3.41 20.03
C SER A 40 0.74 -4.48 19.48
N TRP A 41 0.52 -5.74 19.85
CA TRP A 41 1.30 -6.85 19.30
C TRP A 41 1.18 -6.94 17.77
N LEU A 42 -0.02 -6.69 17.22
CA LEU A 42 -0.25 -6.62 15.78
C LEU A 42 0.51 -5.47 15.13
N ALA A 43 0.50 -4.28 15.74
CA ALA A 43 1.24 -3.13 15.23
C ALA A 43 2.77 -3.37 15.17
N LYS A 44 3.30 -4.13 16.14
CA LYS A 44 4.70 -4.56 16.13
C LYS A 44 4.98 -5.57 15.00
N LEU A 45 4.07 -6.51 14.76
CA LEU A 45 4.19 -7.50 13.69
C LEU A 45 4.11 -6.84 12.29
N GLU A 46 3.18 -5.90 12.09
CA GLU A 46 3.09 -5.11 10.86
C GLU A 46 4.40 -4.39 10.56
N ARG A 47 4.98 -3.74 11.57
CA ARG A 47 6.26 -3.02 11.45
C ARG A 47 7.43 -3.96 11.16
N TYR A 48 7.45 -5.12 11.80
CA TYR A 48 8.46 -6.16 11.52
C TYR A 48 8.41 -6.61 10.05
N VAL A 49 7.22 -6.95 9.54
CA VAL A 49 7.04 -7.40 8.16
C VAL A 49 7.40 -6.28 7.17
N TYR A 50 6.93 -5.05 7.42
CA TYR A 50 7.25 -3.88 6.61
C TYR A 50 8.77 -3.65 6.50
N ASN A 51 9.48 -3.63 7.63
CA ASN A 51 10.92 -3.40 7.66
C ASN A 51 11.71 -4.51 6.93
N LYS A 52 11.27 -5.77 7.07
CA LYS A 52 11.89 -6.90 6.37
C LYS A 52 11.69 -6.77 4.85
N GLY A 53 10.47 -6.43 4.41
CA GLY A 53 10.18 -6.17 2.99
C GLY A 53 11.00 -5.02 2.42
N MET A 54 11.11 -3.90 3.13
CA MET A 54 11.93 -2.75 2.72
C MET A 54 13.42 -3.08 2.63
N THR A 55 13.92 -3.95 3.52
CA THR A 55 15.32 -4.41 3.46
C THR A 55 15.57 -5.22 2.19
N LEU A 56 14.69 -6.17 1.86
CA LEU A 56 14.78 -6.95 0.63
C LEU A 56 14.70 -6.05 -0.62
N PHE A 57 13.77 -5.10 -0.63
CA PHE A 57 13.63 -4.14 -1.72
C PHE A 57 14.92 -3.32 -1.93
N LYS A 58 15.56 -2.85 -0.85
CA LYS A 58 16.84 -2.13 -0.92
C LYS A 58 17.95 -3.00 -1.47
N ILE A 59 18.03 -4.27 -1.06
CA ILE A 59 19.03 -5.23 -1.56
C ILE A 59 18.84 -5.44 -3.06
N VAL A 60 17.62 -5.73 -3.49
CA VAL A 60 17.30 -5.93 -4.92
C VAL A 60 17.59 -4.67 -5.72
N LYS A 61 17.16 -3.49 -5.24
CA LYS A 61 17.44 -2.21 -5.89
C LYS A 61 18.93 -1.96 -6.04
N LYS A 62 19.73 -2.22 -4.99
CA LYS A 62 21.18 -2.08 -5.03
C LYS A 62 21.82 -3.05 -6.03
N HIS A 63 21.36 -4.30 -6.04
CA HIS A 63 21.85 -5.30 -7.00
C HIS A 63 21.56 -4.88 -8.44
N LEU A 64 20.32 -4.44 -8.74
CA LEU A 64 19.94 -3.96 -10.07
C LEU A 64 20.78 -2.76 -10.54
N ILE A 65 21.03 -1.78 -9.67
CA ILE A 65 21.90 -0.63 -9.99
C ILE A 65 23.32 -1.09 -10.30
N ASN A 66 23.87 -2.00 -9.49
CA ASN A 66 25.24 -2.49 -9.65
C ASN A 66 25.43 -3.42 -10.87
N CYS A 67 24.36 -4.07 -11.35
CA CYS A 67 24.38 -4.94 -12.52
C CYS A 67 24.00 -4.22 -13.84
N SER A 68 23.74 -2.91 -13.81
CA SER A 68 23.38 -2.11 -14.99
C SER A 68 24.59 -1.42 -15.66
N PHE A 69 25.81 -1.96 -15.47
CA PHE A 69 27.05 -1.50 -16.11
C PHE A 69 27.54 -2.52 -17.14
#